data_AF-A0AA35R0A8-F1
#
_entry.id   AF-A0AA35R0A8-F1
#
_cell.length_a   1.000
_cell.length_b   1.000
_cell.length_c   1.000
_cell.angle_alpha   90.00
_cell.angle_beta   90.00
_cell.angle_gamma   90.00
#
_symmetry.space_group_name_H-M   'P 1'
#
loop_
_entity.id
_entity.type
_entity.pdbx_description
1 polymer ?
#
loop_
_entity_poly.entity_id
_entity_poly.type
_entity_poly.pdbx_seq_one_letter_code
_entity_poly.pdbx_strand_id
1 'polypeptide(L)'
;MGDLVAGLAPIVGAEHVLTDPVEIDRYSADALTPYRAYYADAAFDRLADAIVRPADTAQVSQVVAFAQERSVPVIPYGGGTGVMGGVLPVHGGIILDLGRLNRLLRVDTVSQTAEVEAGMILEDLYAGLEPHGLMPGHDPYSVPIASVAGTISTNGVGYRAAAFGPMGDQVVALEVVLPDGRVIETRPVPKQSSGPDLNHLFIGSEGVFGVITRATLRVFRQPEAAEYATMEFTDFDAGFMAVSEMAALGIRPTLLDLTEDSEGILLHLLFEGYREGVDAALRRTMSVCDAAGGAGRGPGADPVLLEASA
;
A
#
# COMPACT_ATOMS: atom_id res chain seq x y z
N MET A 1 -14.66 9.18 -28.67
CA MET A 1 -13.18 9.10 -28.65
C MET A 1 -12.50 10.35 -29.20
N GLY A 2 -12.71 10.78 -30.46
CA GLY A 2 -12.00 11.95 -31.03
C GLY A 2 -12.19 13.27 -30.26
N ASP A 3 -13.39 13.53 -29.74
CA ASP A 3 -13.68 14.72 -28.91
C ASP A 3 -13.00 14.65 -27.52
N LEU A 4 -12.88 13.45 -26.95
CA LEU A 4 -12.26 13.23 -25.66
C LEU A 4 -10.75 13.54 -25.70
N VAL A 5 -10.06 13.00 -26.72
CA VAL A 5 -8.63 13.26 -26.94
C VAL A 5 -8.36 14.73 -27.22
N ALA A 6 -9.18 15.36 -28.08
CA ALA A 6 -9.04 16.77 -28.42
C ALA A 6 -9.23 17.70 -27.20
N GLY A 7 -10.09 17.31 -26.25
CA GLY A 7 -10.31 18.06 -25.02
C GLY A 7 -9.25 17.84 -23.94
N LEU A 8 -8.66 16.64 -23.86
CA LEU A 8 -7.66 16.28 -22.84
C LEU A 8 -6.24 16.70 -23.21
N ALA A 9 -5.88 16.67 -24.50
CA ALA A 9 -4.54 17.01 -24.97
C ALA A 9 -4.09 18.43 -24.57
N PRO A 10 -4.94 19.48 -24.59
CA PRO A 10 -4.58 20.81 -24.08
C PRO A 10 -4.28 20.87 -22.57
N ILE A 11 -4.76 19.90 -21.79
CA ILE A 11 -4.59 19.85 -20.33
C ILE A 11 -3.26 19.18 -19.98
N VAL A 12 -3.03 17.97 -20.50
CA VAL A 12 -1.90 17.13 -20.09
C VAL A 12 -0.76 17.05 -21.11
N GLY A 13 -0.98 17.54 -22.34
CA GLY A 13 -0.11 17.28 -23.49
C GLY A 13 -0.60 16.08 -24.33
N ALA A 14 -0.49 16.14 -25.65
CA ALA A 14 -1.01 15.10 -26.54
C ALA A 14 -0.31 13.74 -26.33
N GLU A 15 0.98 13.78 -26.00
CA GLU A 15 1.82 12.62 -25.68
C GLU A 15 1.43 11.93 -24.35
N HIS A 16 0.57 12.57 -23.56
CA HIS A 16 0.08 12.07 -22.27
C HIS A 16 -1.40 11.66 -22.30
N VAL A 17 -1.98 11.59 -23.50
CA VAL A 17 -3.30 10.99 -23.76
C VAL A 17 -3.08 9.74 -24.61
N LEU A 18 -3.11 8.56 -23.99
CA LEU A 18 -2.86 7.30 -24.68
C LEU A 18 -4.17 6.70 -25.17
N THR A 19 -4.19 6.34 -26.45
CA THR A 19 -5.29 5.62 -27.09
C THR A 19 -4.80 4.44 -27.92
N ASP A 20 -3.53 4.06 -27.75
CA ASP A 20 -3.00 2.85 -28.37
C ASP A 20 -3.74 1.63 -27.79
N PRO A 21 -4.25 0.70 -28.62
CA PRO A 21 -5.02 -0.44 -28.13
C PRO A 21 -4.28 -1.32 -27.11
N VAL A 22 -2.94 -1.42 -27.20
CA VAL A 22 -2.14 -2.21 -26.25
C VAL A 22 -2.06 -1.53 -24.89
N GLU A 23 -1.89 -0.21 -24.87
CA GLU A 23 -1.91 0.58 -23.63
C GLU A 23 -3.32 0.57 -23.01
N ILE A 24 -4.36 0.73 -23.82
CA ILE A 24 -5.75 0.66 -23.35
C ILE A 24 -6.03 -0.68 -22.67
N ASP A 25 -5.66 -1.79 -23.30
CA ASP A 25 -5.83 -3.15 -22.74
C ASP A 25 -5.08 -3.30 -21.41
N ARG A 26 -3.79 -2.93 -21.39
CA ARG A 26 -2.93 -3.03 -20.21
C ARG A 26 -3.47 -2.27 -18.99
N TYR A 27 -4.00 -1.07 -19.18
CA TYR A 27 -4.50 -0.23 -18.07
C TYR A 27 -5.96 -0.51 -17.71
N SER A 28 -6.69 -1.31 -18.50
CA SER A 28 -8.10 -1.64 -18.25
C SER A 28 -8.27 -2.83 -17.29
N ALA A 29 -7.20 -3.27 -16.63
CA ALA A 29 -7.22 -4.34 -15.63
C ALA A 29 -6.20 -4.08 -14.51
N ASP A 30 -6.47 -4.65 -13.34
CA ASP A 30 -5.47 -4.89 -12.31
C ASP A 30 -5.02 -6.36 -12.34
N ALA A 31 -4.44 -6.86 -11.26
CA ALA A 31 -4.01 -8.26 -11.15
C ALA A 31 -5.17 -9.25 -10.93
N LEU A 32 -6.43 -8.80 -10.87
CA LEU A 32 -7.58 -9.69 -10.93
C LEU A 32 -7.69 -10.31 -12.33
N THR A 33 -7.65 -11.63 -12.40
CA THR A 33 -7.86 -12.36 -13.66
C THR A 33 -9.30 -12.87 -13.77
N PRO A 34 -9.85 -13.04 -14.97
CA PRO A 34 -11.20 -13.60 -15.16
C PRO A 34 -11.40 -14.93 -14.43
N TYR A 35 -10.37 -15.79 -14.41
CA TYR A 35 -10.40 -17.07 -13.69
C TYR A 35 -10.67 -16.93 -12.17
N ARG A 36 -10.26 -15.81 -11.56
CA ARG A 36 -10.51 -15.51 -10.14
C ARG A 36 -11.77 -14.68 -9.90
N ALA A 37 -12.36 -14.12 -10.96
CA ALA A 37 -13.52 -13.25 -10.92
C ALA A 37 -14.84 -14.03 -11.13
N TYR A 38 -15.07 -15.05 -10.30
CA TYR A 38 -16.25 -15.92 -10.41
C TYR A 38 -17.55 -15.09 -10.50
N TYR A 39 -18.35 -15.37 -11.53
CA TYR A 39 -19.62 -14.69 -11.82
C TYR A 39 -19.50 -13.21 -12.26
N ALA A 40 -18.28 -12.73 -12.55
CA ALA A 40 -18.02 -11.35 -12.96
C ALA A 40 -17.21 -11.24 -14.27
N ASP A 41 -17.17 -12.29 -15.09
CA ASP A 41 -16.40 -12.32 -16.35
C ASP A 41 -16.75 -11.14 -17.28
N ALA A 42 -18.02 -10.74 -17.31
CA ALA A 42 -18.50 -9.62 -18.13
C ALA A 42 -17.91 -8.25 -17.71
N ALA A 43 -17.32 -8.14 -16.52
CA ALA A 43 -16.62 -6.92 -16.09
C ALA A 43 -15.34 -6.67 -16.92
N PHE A 44 -14.80 -7.70 -17.58
CA PHE A 44 -13.62 -7.63 -18.44
C PHE A 44 -13.95 -7.35 -19.91
N ASP A 45 -15.23 -7.30 -20.29
CA ASP A 45 -15.66 -7.05 -21.68
C ASP A 45 -15.53 -5.57 -22.10
N ARG A 46 -15.10 -4.71 -21.18
CA ARG A 46 -14.99 -3.26 -21.37
C ARG A 46 -13.56 -2.79 -21.17
N LEU A 47 -13.17 -1.86 -22.03
CA LEU A 47 -11.89 -1.17 -21.98
C LEU A 47 -12.12 0.32 -21.75
N ALA A 48 -11.09 0.99 -21.26
CA ALA A 48 -11.07 2.44 -21.16
C ALA A 48 -11.17 3.12 -22.54
N ASP A 49 -11.70 4.34 -22.58
CA ASP A 49 -11.75 5.17 -23.78
C ASP A 49 -10.43 5.92 -24.02
N ALA A 50 -9.69 6.24 -22.95
CA ALA A 50 -8.37 6.87 -22.99
C ALA A 50 -7.62 6.67 -21.65
N ILE A 51 -6.29 6.65 -21.72
CA ILE A 51 -5.43 6.77 -20.54
C ILE A 51 -4.88 8.20 -20.49
N VAL A 52 -4.96 8.85 -19.35
CA VAL A 52 -4.53 10.24 -19.15
C VAL A 52 -3.48 10.28 -18.05
N ARG A 53 -2.32 10.87 -18.35
CA ARG A 53 -1.15 10.88 -17.45
C ARG A 53 -0.83 12.32 -17.01
N PRO A 54 -1.51 12.88 -15.99
CA PRO A 54 -1.23 14.23 -15.50
C PRO A 54 0.13 14.33 -14.81
N ALA A 55 0.77 15.49 -14.87
CA ALA A 55 2.09 15.78 -14.27
C ALA A 55 2.00 16.34 -12.84
N ASP A 56 0.83 16.86 -12.46
CA ASP A 56 0.60 17.54 -11.19
C ASP A 56 -0.90 17.58 -10.83
N THR A 57 -1.18 18.07 -9.62
CA THR A 57 -2.54 18.21 -9.08
C THR A 57 -3.44 19.13 -9.93
N ALA A 58 -2.88 20.17 -10.55
CA ALA A 58 -3.67 21.11 -11.35
C ALA A 58 -4.18 20.43 -12.63
N GLN A 59 -3.35 19.62 -13.27
CA GLN A 59 -3.78 18.79 -14.40
C GLN A 59 -4.80 17.73 -13.98
N VAL A 60 -4.62 17.06 -12.84
CA VAL A 60 -5.63 16.13 -12.28
C VAL A 60 -6.98 16.84 -12.11
N SER A 61 -6.98 18.00 -11.47
CA SER A 61 -8.17 18.85 -11.26
C SER A 61 -8.88 19.18 -12.58
N GLN A 62 -8.14 19.62 -13.59
CA GLN A 62 -8.69 19.97 -14.90
C GLN A 62 -9.26 18.76 -15.64
N VAL A 63 -8.60 17.60 -15.58
CA VAL A 63 -9.09 16.36 -16.21
C VAL A 63 -10.39 15.90 -15.54
N VAL A 64 -10.44 15.90 -14.21
CA VAL A 64 -11.64 15.51 -13.46
C VAL A 64 -12.81 16.45 -13.75
N ALA A 65 -12.57 17.77 -13.76
CA ALA A 65 -13.60 18.75 -14.13
C ALA A 65 -14.10 18.56 -15.58
N PHE A 66 -13.18 18.35 -16.53
CA PHE A 66 -13.52 18.08 -17.94
C PHE A 66 -14.41 16.84 -18.08
N ALA A 67 -14.09 15.77 -17.35
CA ALA A 67 -14.85 14.52 -17.35
C ALA A 67 -16.23 14.69 -16.70
N GLN A 68 -16.31 15.43 -15.58
CA GLN A 68 -17.55 15.73 -14.87
C GLN A 68 -18.56 16.48 -15.76
N GLU A 69 -18.11 17.49 -16.51
CA GLU A 69 -18.96 18.23 -17.47
C GLU A 69 -19.57 17.33 -18.55
N ARG A 70 -18.90 16.23 -18.88
CA ARG A 70 -19.26 15.30 -19.96
C ARG A 70 -19.87 14.00 -19.46
N SER A 71 -20.02 13.86 -18.14
CA SER A 71 -20.47 12.61 -17.50
C SER A 71 -19.63 11.39 -17.91
N VAL A 72 -18.31 11.59 -18.03
CA VAL A 72 -17.35 10.51 -18.34
C VAL A 72 -16.78 9.96 -17.03
N PRO A 73 -16.82 8.64 -16.79
CA PRO A 73 -16.18 8.03 -15.63
C PRO A 73 -14.68 8.32 -15.59
N VAL A 74 -14.15 8.54 -14.39
CA VAL A 74 -12.71 8.66 -14.14
C VAL A 74 -12.31 7.61 -13.13
N ILE A 75 -11.27 6.83 -13.46
CA ILE A 75 -10.77 5.73 -12.65
C ILE A 75 -9.30 6.03 -12.34
N PRO A 76 -8.97 6.42 -11.09
CA PRO A 76 -7.58 6.60 -10.68
C PRO A 76 -6.79 5.31 -10.80
N TYR A 77 -5.58 5.41 -11.35
CA TYR A 77 -4.72 4.26 -11.58
C TYR A 77 -3.31 4.54 -11.04
N GLY A 78 -2.82 3.57 -10.26
CA GLY A 78 -1.47 3.57 -9.71
C GLY A 78 -0.60 2.50 -10.36
N GLY A 79 -0.24 1.47 -9.59
CA GLY A 79 0.56 0.35 -10.07
C GLY A 79 -0.22 -0.79 -10.75
N GLY A 80 -1.55 -0.77 -10.72
CA GLY A 80 -2.38 -1.88 -11.22
C GLY A 80 -2.27 -3.18 -10.43
N THR A 81 -1.82 -3.14 -9.18
CA THR A 81 -1.54 -4.33 -8.36
C THR A 81 -2.75 -4.82 -7.55
N GLY A 82 -3.90 -4.15 -7.68
CA GLY A 82 -5.16 -4.58 -7.06
C GLY A 82 -5.56 -5.97 -7.52
N VAL A 83 -6.30 -6.69 -6.69
CA VAL A 83 -6.78 -8.05 -6.99
C VAL A 83 -8.30 -8.15 -6.86
N MET A 84 -8.99 -7.02 -6.82
CA MET A 84 -10.42 -6.91 -6.58
C MET A 84 -11.16 -6.27 -7.77
N GLY A 85 -10.44 -5.91 -8.84
CA GLY A 85 -11.03 -5.29 -10.03
C GLY A 85 -11.34 -3.80 -9.85
N GLY A 86 -10.68 -3.12 -8.91
CA GLY A 86 -10.97 -1.73 -8.55
C GLY A 86 -10.71 -0.73 -9.68
N VAL A 87 -9.92 -1.12 -10.68
CA VAL A 87 -9.61 -0.30 -11.86
C VAL A 87 -10.37 -0.73 -13.12
N LEU A 88 -11.24 -1.75 -13.05
CA LEU A 88 -11.96 -2.24 -14.23
C LEU A 88 -12.90 -1.16 -14.78
N PRO A 89 -12.77 -0.77 -16.06
CA PRO A 89 -13.59 0.26 -16.67
C PRO A 89 -14.94 -0.31 -17.14
N VAL A 90 -15.76 -0.79 -16.21
CA VAL A 90 -17.07 -1.43 -16.49
C VAL A 90 -18.04 -0.52 -17.27
N HIS A 91 -17.78 0.79 -17.28
CA HIS A 91 -18.52 1.80 -18.04
C HIS A 91 -17.66 2.57 -19.06
N GLY A 92 -16.47 2.06 -19.39
CA GLY A 92 -15.47 2.79 -20.17
C GLY A 92 -14.90 3.98 -19.37
N GLY A 93 -14.61 5.07 -20.06
CA GLY A 93 -14.17 6.32 -19.47
C GLY A 93 -12.65 6.51 -19.47
N ILE A 94 -12.18 7.35 -18.56
CA ILE A 94 -10.78 7.76 -18.47
C ILE A 94 -10.11 6.97 -17.35
N ILE A 95 -9.07 6.23 -17.70
CA ILE A 95 -8.09 5.79 -16.72
C ILE A 95 -7.12 6.95 -16.47
N LEU A 96 -7.00 7.36 -15.21
CA LEU A 96 -6.15 8.46 -14.80
C LEU A 96 -4.88 7.91 -14.13
N ASP A 97 -3.83 7.73 -14.90
CA ASP A 97 -2.55 7.20 -14.43
C ASP A 97 -1.75 8.28 -13.69
N LEU A 98 -1.59 8.08 -12.39
CA LEU A 98 -0.89 9.01 -11.50
C LEU A 98 0.64 8.85 -11.53
N GLY A 99 1.20 7.90 -12.29
CA GLY A 99 2.62 7.53 -12.24
C GLY A 99 3.63 8.64 -12.57
N ARG A 100 3.19 9.81 -13.08
CA ARG A 100 4.05 11.00 -13.24
C ARG A 100 4.12 11.89 -11.98
N LEU A 101 3.18 11.73 -11.05
CA LEU A 101 3.19 12.34 -9.72
C LEU A 101 4.01 11.42 -8.78
N ASN A 102 5.33 11.38 -8.94
CA ASN A 102 6.19 10.35 -8.32
C ASN A 102 7.34 10.89 -7.47
N ARG A 103 7.26 12.13 -6.99
CA ARG A 103 8.33 12.76 -6.21
C ARG A 103 8.15 12.60 -4.70
N LEU A 104 9.27 12.37 -4.02
CA LEU A 104 9.41 12.63 -2.58
C LEU A 104 9.65 14.13 -2.38
N LEU A 105 8.68 14.82 -1.78
CA LEU A 105 8.64 16.28 -1.71
C LEU A 105 9.35 16.81 -0.46
N ARG A 106 9.17 16.13 0.68
CA ARG A 106 9.76 16.54 1.96
C ARG A 106 9.92 15.35 2.89
N VAL A 107 11.04 15.31 3.63
CA VAL A 107 11.24 14.40 4.76
C VAL A 107 11.51 15.22 6.02
N ASP A 108 10.72 14.99 7.06
CA ASP A 108 10.93 15.56 8.39
C ASP A 108 11.38 14.45 9.33
N THR A 109 12.67 14.45 9.66
CA THR A 109 13.27 13.42 10.53
C THR A 109 12.96 13.62 12.02
N VAL A 110 12.49 14.80 12.41
CA VAL A 110 12.09 15.12 13.79
C VAL A 110 10.67 14.64 14.02
N SER A 111 9.75 15.00 13.13
CA SER A 111 8.34 14.59 13.18
C SER A 111 8.11 13.18 12.65
N GLN A 112 9.11 12.59 11.98
CA GLN A 112 9.06 11.30 11.31
C GLN A 112 7.91 11.23 10.29
N THR A 113 7.86 12.21 9.40
CA THR A 113 6.87 12.27 8.33
C THR A 113 7.52 12.49 6.97
N ALA A 114 6.92 11.95 5.93
CA ALA A 114 7.30 12.16 4.53
C ALA A 114 6.12 12.67 3.72
N GLU A 115 6.32 13.76 2.99
CA GLU A 115 5.35 14.28 2.02
C GLU A 115 5.73 13.76 0.63
N VAL A 116 4.79 13.09 -0.02
CA VAL A 116 5.02 12.29 -1.24
C VAL A 116 3.89 12.50 -2.23
N GLU A 117 4.22 12.47 -3.52
CA GLU A 117 3.23 12.46 -4.57
C GLU A 117 2.57 11.07 -4.73
N ALA A 118 1.30 11.08 -5.14
CA ALA A 118 0.41 9.92 -5.14
C ALA A 118 0.87 8.71 -5.98
N GLY A 119 1.51 8.96 -7.11
CA GLY A 119 2.01 7.95 -8.03
C GLY A 119 3.39 7.39 -7.68
N MET A 120 4.02 7.89 -6.61
CA MET A 120 5.32 7.37 -6.16
C MET A 120 5.19 5.87 -5.81
N ILE A 121 6.08 5.05 -6.36
CA ILE A 121 6.13 3.62 -6.06
C ILE A 121 6.70 3.43 -4.65
N LEU A 122 6.20 2.43 -3.90
CA LEU A 122 6.69 2.20 -2.55
C LEU A 122 8.19 1.93 -2.52
N GLU A 123 8.74 1.14 -3.45
CA GLU A 123 10.18 0.89 -3.53
C GLU A 123 11.00 2.19 -3.66
N ASP A 124 10.55 3.13 -4.50
CA ASP A 124 11.18 4.45 -4.62
C ASP A 124 11.07 5.24 -3.30
N LEU A 125 9.96 5.09 -2.57
CA LEU A 125 9.77 5.71 -1.26
C LEU A 125 10.72 5.12 -0.20
N TYR A 126 10.93 3.79 -0.20
CA TYR A 126 11.94 3.14 0.64
C TYR A 126 13.32 3.72 0.34
N ALA A 127 13.74 3.73 -0.93
CA ALA A 127 15.04 4.25 -1.35
C ALA A 127 15.20 5.75 -1.01
N GLY A 128 14.15 6.55 -1.16
CA GLY A 128 14.17 7.97 -0.82
C GLY A 128 14.29 8.26 0.68
N LEU A 129 13.83 7.36 1.54
CA LEU A 129 13.88 7.52 3.01
C LEU A 129 15.15 6.97 3.65
N GLU A 130 15.81 6.02 2.99
CA GLU A 130 17.02 5.36 3.49
C GLU A 130 18.14 6.34 3.90
N PRO A 131 18.50 7.38 3.10
CA PRO A 131 19.53 8.35 3.48
C PRO A 131 19.21 9.14 4.77
N HIS A 132 17.96 9.13 5.21
CA HIS A 132 17.50 9.78 6.42
C HIS A 132 17.44 8.84 7.64
N GLY A 133 17.82 7.56 7.45
CA GLY A 133 17.69 6.51 8.46
C GLY A 133 16.22 6.21 8.79
N LEU A 134 15.34 6.36 7.80
CA LEU A 134 13.90 6.15 7.91
C LEU A 134 13.43 5.09 6.91
N MET A 135 12.23 4.55 7.13
CA MET A 135 11.54 3.61 6.26
C MET A 135 10.00 3.80 6.33
N PRO A 136 9.24 3.42 5.29
CA PRO A 136 7.80 3.20 5.39
C PRO A 136 7.49 2.02 6.33
N GLY A 137 6.31 2.03 6.96
CA GLY A 137 5.83 0.90 7.75
C GLY A 137 5.02 -0.11 6.94
N HIS A 138 4.52 0.29 5.76
CA HIS A 138 3.69 -0.54 4.89
C HIS A 138 4.53 -1.27 3.84
N ASP A 139 4.50 -2.60 3.86
CA ASP A 139 5.34 -3.51 3.09
C ASP A 139 4.54 -4.66 2.43
N PRO A 140 3.60 -4.36 1.52
CA PRO A 140 2.88 -5.41 0.81
C PRO A 140 3.84 -6.20 -0.09
N TYR A 141 3.45 -7.40 -0.51
CA TYR A 141 4.19 -8.15 -1.55
C TYR A 141 4.46 -7.33 -2.83
N SER A 142 3.59 -6.37 -3.12
CA SER A 142 3.65 -5.49 -4.29
C SER A 142 4.52 -4.24 -4.13
N VAL A 143 5.39 -4.12 -3.11
CA VAL A 143 6.30 -2.96 -2.93
C VAL A 143 6.97 -2.46 -4.22
N PRO A 144 7.49 -3.32 -5.12
CA PRO A 144 8.17 -2.86 -6.35
C PRO A 144 7.26 -2.19 -7.39
N ILE A 145 5.93 -2.22 -7.19
CA ILE A 145 4.96 -1.81 -8.23
C ILE A 145 3.81 -0.98 -7.63
N ALA A 146 3.43 -1.19 -6.37
CA ALA A 146 2.33 -0.47 -5.72
C ALA A 146 2.69 1.01 -5.55
N SER A 147 1.75 1.89 -5.87
CA SER A 147 1.88 3.32 -5.63
C SER A 147 1.32 3.73 -4.28
N VAL A 148 1.81 4.84 -3.73
CA VAL A 148 1.34 5.41 -2.45
C VAL A 148 -0.17 5.63 -2.42
N ALA A 149 -0.75 6.25 -3.45
CA ALA A 149 -2.20 6.47 -3.47
C ALA A 149 -2.98 5.16 -3.64
N GLY A 150 -2.42 4.17 -4.33
CA GLY A 150 -3.03 2.85 -4.47
C GLY A 150 -3.16 2.15 -3.10
N THR A 151 -2.09 2.16 -2.30
CA THR A 151 -2.11 1.53 -0.97
C THR A 151 -3.01 2.28 0.02
N ILE A 152 -3.07 3.61 -0.06
CA ILE A 152 -4.03 4.40 0.74
C ILE A 152 -5.47 4.06 0.34
N SER A 153 -5.74 4.02 -0.96
CA SER A 153 -7.10 3.80 -1.49
C SER A 153 -7.63 2.41 -1.18
N THR A 154 -6.77 1.39 -1.07
CA THR A 154 -7.18 0.04 -0.67
C THR A 154 -7.09 -0.19 0.84
N ASN A 155 -6.47 0.74 1.59
CA ASN A 155 -6.11 0.57 3.00
C ASN A 155 -5.42 -0.78 3.27
N GLY A 156 -4.52 -1.17 2.37
CA GLY A 156 -3.89 -2.49 2.41
C GLY A 156 -3.09 -2.75 3.68
N VAL A 157 -2.89 -4.03 3.99
CA VAL A 157 -1.99 -4.51 5.03
C VAL A 157 -0.70 -5.05 4.40
N GLY A 158 0.44 -4.78 5.04
CA GLY A 158 1.73 -5.39 4.70
C GLY A 158 2.13 -6.44 5.73
N TYR A 159 3.25 -7.12 5.53
CA TYR A 159 3.72 -8.14 6.47
C TYR A 159 4.10 -7.56 7.84
N ARG A 160 4.48 -6.28 7.91
CA ARG A 160 4.79 -5.53 9.13
C ARG A 160 3.58 -4.88 9.81
N ALA A 161 2.35 -5.15 9.34
CA ALA A 161 1.14 -4.51 9.85
C ALA A 161 0.89 -4.75 11.35
N ALA A 162 1.43 -5.82 11.95
CA ALA A 162 1.33 -6.05 13.39
C ALA A 162 2.05 -4.96 14.22
N ALA A 163 3.13 -4.38 13.70
CA ALA A 163 3.87 -3.30 14.34
C ALA A 163 3.40 -1.90 13.88
N PHE A 164 3.08 -1.73 12.60
CA PHE A 164 2.86 -0.40 12.00
C PHE A 164 1.43 -0.12 11.54
N GLY A 165 0.53 -1.11 11.63
CA GLY A 165 -0.84 -1.01 11.14
C GLY A 165 -0.96 -1.08 9.61
N PRO A 166 -2.19 -1.03 9.08
CA PRO A 166 -2.45 -0.86 7.65
C PRO A 166 -1.91 0.48 7.13
N MET A 167 -1.89 0.67 5.81
CA MET A 167 -1.44 1.92 5.19
C MET A 167 -2.19 3.15 5.73
N GLY A 168 -3.50 3.03 5.98
CA GLY A 168 -4.33 4.13 6.50
C GLY A 168 -3.87 4.67 7.85
N ASP A 169 -3.35 3.82 8.73
CA ASP A 169 -2.82 4.22 10.05
C ASP A 169 -1.55 5.08 9.92
N GLN A 170 -0.89 5.02 8.76
CA GLN A 170 0.30 5.80 8.44
C GLN A 170 -0.05 7.11 7.75
N VAL A 171 -1.30 7.36 7.36
CA VAL A 171 -1.71 8.62 6.71
C VAL A 171 -1.89 9.72 7.76
N VAL A 172 -1.11 10.80 7.62
CA VAL A 172 -1.22 12.01 8.46
C VAL A 172 -2.10 13.06 7.77
N ALA A 173 -1.91 13.28 6.47
CA ALA A 173 -2.70 14.20 5.67
C ALA A 173 -2.75 13.81 4.19
N LEU A 174 -3.73 14.33 3.47
CA LEU A 174 -3.98 14.08 2.06
C LEU A 174 -4.29 15.39 1.34
N GLU A 175 -3.81 15.49 0.09
CA GLU A 175 -4.36 16.38 -0.93
C GLU A 175 -5.21 15.53 -1.88
N VAL A 176 -6.45 15.95 -2.11
CA VAL A 176 -7.43 15.19 -2.91
C VAL A 176 -8.14 16.12 -3.88
N VAL A 177 -8.27 15.66 -5.13
CA VAL A 177 -9.13 16.27 -6.15
C VAL A 177 -10.52 15.64 -6.07
N LEU A 178 -11.53 16.45 -5.81
CA LEU A 178 -12.94 16.05 -5.76
C LEU A 178 -13.55 15.91 -7.15
N PRO A 179 -14.72 15.24 -7.31
CA PRO A 179 -15.36 15.03 -8.60
C PRO A 179 -15.70 16.32 -9.38
N ASP A 180 -15.86 17.46 -8.71
CA ASP A 180 -16.08 18.76 -9.35
C ASP A 180 -14.76 19.51 -9.68
N GLY A 181 -13.62 18.83 -9.55
CA GLY A 181 -12.29 19.37 -9.80
C GLY A 181 -11.71 20.20 -8.65
N ARG A 182 -12.45 20.49 -7.57
CA ARG A 182 -11.89 21.21 -6.42
C ARG A 182 -10.80 20.39 -5.74
N VAL A 183 -9.71 21.07 -5.36
CA VAL A 183 -8.65 20.49 -4.54
C VAL A 183 -8.96 20.76 -3.07
N ILE A 184 -8.90 19.74 -2.24
CA ILE A 184 -8.96 19.87 -0.77
C ILE A 184 -7.69 19.31 -0.14
N GLU A 185 -7.34 19.85 1.02
CA GLU A 185 -6.22 19.39 1.83
C GLU A 185 -6.68 19.15 3.27
N THR A 186 -6.27 18.02 3.84
CA THR A 186 -6.38 17.78 5.27
C THR A 186 -5.13 18.27 5.99
N ARG A 187 -5.23 18.53 7.30
CA ARG A 187 -4.13 19.13 8.06
C ARG A 187 -3.09 18.08 8.45
N PRO A 188 -1.78 18.34 8.26
CA PRO A 188 -0.71 17.41 8.64
C PRO A 188 -0.42 17.48 10.15
N VAL A 189 -1.36 16.99 10.96
CA VAL A 189 -1.24 16.91 12.42
C VAL A 189 -1.42 15.47 12.88
N PRO A 190 -0.65 15.00 13.89
CA PRO A 190 -0.64 13.59 14.27
C PRO A 190 -1.97 13.10 14.87
N LYS A 191 -2.76 14.01 15.43
CA LYS A 191 -4.11 13.74 15.96
C LYS A 191 -4.92 15.02 16.00
N GLN A 192 -6.22 14.91 15.74
CA GLN A 192 -7.15 16.03 15.84
C GLN A 192 -8.48 15.60 16.50
N SER A 193 -9.21 16.59 17.03
CA SER A 193 -10.57 16.42 17.56
C SER A 193 -11.44 17.61 17.12
N SER A 194 -11.41 17.89 15.81
CA SER A 194 -12.08 19.03 15.19
C SER A 194 -13.20 18.60 14.23
N GLY A 195 -13.96 17.59 14.63
CA GLY A 195 -15.01 16.97 13.82
C GLY A 195 -14.59 15.61 13.24
N PRO A 196 -15.29 15.11 12.21
CA PRO A 196 -14.91 13.89 11.51
C PRO A 196 -13.50 13.99 10.92
N ASP A 197 -12.75 12.90 10.98
CA ASP A 197 -11.47 12.80 10.28
C ASP A 197 -11.72 12.56 8.79
N LEU A 198 -11.48 13.59 7.98
CA LEU A 198 -11.72 13.55 6.55
C LEU A 198 -10.74 12.62 5.81
N ASN A 199 -9.60 12.26 6.39
CA ASN A 199 -8.68 11.29 5.77
C ASN A 199 -9.39 9.96 5.52
N HIS A 200 -10.21 9.51 6.48
CA HIS A 200 -10.96 8.26 6.40
C HIS A 200 -12.10 8.24 5.38
N LEU A 201 -12.42 9.37 4.74
CA LEU A 201 -13.29 9.36 3.55
C LEU A 201 -12.56 8.84 2.30
N PHE A 202 -11.22 8.92 2.27
CA PHE A 202 -10.42 8.56 1.11
C PHE A 202 -9.59 7.30 1.32
N ILE A 203 -9.18 7.03 2.57
CA ILE A 203 -8.54 5.77 2.95
C ILE A 203 -9.54 4.61 2.76
N GLY A 204 -9.15 3.59 2.00
CA GLY A 204 -10.01 2.43 1.73
C GLY A 204 -11.19 2.73 0.80
N SER A 205 -11.19 3.90 0.14
CA SER A 205 -12.30 4.31 -0.74
C SER A 205 -12.23 3.77 -2.17
N GLU A 206 -11.10 3.13 -2.54
CA GLU A 206 -10.86 2.60 -3.89
C GLU A 206 -11.09 3.63 -5.01
N GLY A 207 -10.78 4.91 -4.73
CA GLY A 207 -10.90 6.01 -5.70
C GLY A 207 -12.32 6.53 -5.93
N VAL A 208 -13.32 6.04 -5.18
CA VAL A 208 -14.75 6.38 -5.39
C VAL A 208 -15.07 7.84 -5.07
N PHE A 209 -14.42 8.44 -4.06
CA PHE A 209 -14.77 9.77 -3.55
C PHE A 209 -13.85 10.91 -4.04
N GLY A 210 -12.77 10.58 -4.75
CA GLY A 210 -11.82 11.56 -5.26
C GLY A 210 -10.47 10.94 -5.63
N VAL A 211 -9.59 11.78 -6.18
CA VAL A 211 -8.25 11.39 -6.62
C VAL A 211 -7.22 11.92 -5.63
N ILE A 212 -6.55 11.04 -4.89
CA ILE A 212 -5.43 11.42 -4.02
C ILE A 212 -4.26 11.84 -4.91
N THR A 213 -3.72 13.04 -4.71
CA THR A 213 -2.59 13.58 -5.50
C THR A 213 -1.30 13.73 -4.68
N ARG A 214 -1.43 13.94 -3.37
CA ARG A 214 -0.30 14.03 -2.42
C ARG A 214 -0.70 13.44 -1.08
N ALA A 215 0.25 12.85 -0.37
CA ALA A 215 0.06 12.35 0.98
C ALA A 215 1.21 12.78 1.90
N THR A 216 0.89 13.10 3.15
CA THR A 216 1.86 13.12 4.24
C THR A 216 1.72 11.82 5.01
N LEU A 217 2.79 11.03 5.04
CA LEU A 217 2.84 9.73 5.69
C LEU A 217 3.70 9.80 6.95
N ARG A 218 3.29 9.09 7.99
CA ARG A 218 4.18 8.70 9.08
C ARG A 218 5.19 7.70 8.54
N VAL A 219 6.45 7.92 8.88
CA VAL A 219 7.57 7.02 8.57
C VAL A 219 8.27 6.63 9.86
N PHE A 220 9.08 5.58 9.82
CA PHE A 220 9.65 4.95 11.01
C PHE A 220 11.17 4.93 10.91
N ARG A 221 11.88 4.84 12.04
CA ARG A 221 13.32 4.59 12.00
C ARG A 221 13.58 3.21 11.42
N GLN A 222 14.67 3.08 10.68
CA GLN A 222 15.19 1.75 10.38
C GLN A 222 15.54 1.03 11.70
N PRO A 223 15.27 -0.28 11.79
CA PRO A 223 15.55 -1.05 13.00
C PRO A 223 17.07 -1.22 13.19
N GLU A 224 17.51 -1.29 14.46
CA GLU A 224 18.92 -1.58 14.80
C GLU A 224 19.24 -3.09 14.77
N ALA A 225 18.19 -3.92 14.87
CA ALA A 225 18.24 -5.37 14.76
C ALA A 225 16.96 -5.90 14.13
N ALA A 226 17.09 -6.97 13.34
CA ALA A 226 16.00 -7.72 12.74
C ALA A 226 16.31 -9.21 12.91
N GLU A 227 15.44 -9.94 13.61
CA GLU A 227 15.62 -11.37 13.89
C GLU A 227 14.41 -12.17 13.39
N TYR A 228 14.69 -13.20 12.60
CA TYR A 228 13.69 -14.13 12.08
C TYR A 228 13.71 -15.43 12.87
N ALA A 229 12.53 -15.98 13.14
CA ALA A 229 12.40 -17.29 13.75
C ALA A 229 11.27 -18.09 13.09
N THR A 230 11.41 -19.41 13.08
CA THR A 230 10.35 -20.33 12.66
C THR A 230 10.16 -21.40 13.72
N MET A 231 8.93 -21.62 14.16
CA MET A 231 8.56 -22.66 15.11
C MET A 231 7.64 -23.67 14.42
N GLU A 232 7.96 -24.96 14.52
CA GLU A 232 7.14 -26.06 14.05
C GLU A 232 6.26 -26.60 15.18
N PHE A 233 5.00 -26.90 14.88
CA PHE A 233 4.05 -27.51 15.83
C PHE A 233 3.50 -28.83 15.28
N THR A 234 2.97 -29.67 16.18
CA THR A 234 2.36 -30.96 15.82
C THR A 234 0.95 -30.83 15.26
N ASP A 235 0.23 -29.78 15.67
CA ASP A 235 -1.12 -29.45 15.24
C ASP A 235 -1.33 -27.92 15.25
N PHE A 236 -2.29 -27.45 14.47
CA PHE A 236 -2.55 -26.03 14.28
C PHE A 236 -3.02 -25.36 15.58
N ASP A 237 -3.78 -26.08 16.42
CA ASP A 237 -4.30 -25.57 17.69
C ASP A 237 -3.16 -25.21 18.66
N ALA A 238 -2.11 -26.05 18.73
CA ALA A 238 -0.92 -25.77 19.53
C ALA A 238 -0.21 -24.47 19.10
N GLY A 239 -0.02 -24.27 17.79
CA GLY A 239 0.54 -23.04 17.25
C GLY A 239 -0.35 -21.83 17.55
N PHE A 240 -1.66 -21.96 17.35
CA PHE A 240 -2.63 -20.90 17.65
C PHE A 240 -2.65 -20.51 19.14
N MET A 241 -2.53 -21.48 20.04
CA MET A 241 -2.46 -21.22 21.48
C MET A 241 -1.16 -20.50 21.87
N ALA A 242 -0.03 -20.83 21.23
CA ALA A 242 1.22 -20.10 21.41
C ALA A 242 1.07 -18.63 20.99
N VAL A 243 0.50 -18.37 19.80
CA VAL A 243 0.21 -17.02 19.30
C VAL A 243 -0.72 -16.25 20.26
N SER A 244 -1.75 -16.92 20.77
CA SER A 244 -2.70 -16.33 21.71
C SER A 244 -2.04 -15.93 23.04
N GLU A 245 -1.17 -16.78 23.58
CA GLU A 245 -0.40 -16.48 24.80
C GLU A 245 0.61 -15.36 24.56
N MET A 246 1.29 -15.33 23.41
CA MET A 246 2.16 -14.22 23.02
C MET A 246 1.41 -12.89 23.03
N ALA A 247 0.23 -12.85 22.41
CA ALA A 247 -0.61 -11.66 22.39
C ALA A 247 -1.08 -11.25 23.79
N ALA A 248 -1.46 -12.21 24.64
CA ALA A 248 -1.87 -11.96 26.03
C ALA A 248 -0.73 -11.37 26.88
N LEU A 249 0.51 -11.77 26.63
CA LEU A 249 1.71 -11.22 27.26
C LEU A 249 2.15 -9.86 26.70
N GLY A 250 1.49 -9.38 25.64
CA GLY A 250 1.85 -8.13 24.95
C GLY A 250 3.08 -8.25 24.06
N ILE A 251 3.49 -9.47 23.70
CA ILE A 251 4.57 -9.70 22.74
C ILE A 251 4.02 -9.43 21.34
N ARG A 252 4.65 -8.50 20.63
CA ARG A 252 4.23 -8.08 19.29
C ARG A 252 5.39 -8.27 18.32
N PRO A 253 5.46 -9.43 17.64
CA PRO A 253 6.32 -9.56 16.47
C PRO A 253 5.92 -8.53 15.41
N THR A 254 6.89 -8.09 14.62
CA THR A 254 6.62 -7.22 13.47
C THR A 254 5.87 -8.01 12.38
N LEU A 255 6.26 -9.27 12.15
CA LEU A 255 5.57 -10.24 11.30
C LEU A 255 5.20 -11.46 12.13
N LEU A 256 3.99 -11.97 11.93
CA LEU A 256 3.53 -13.24 12.46
C LEU A 256 2.69 -13.93 11.39
N ASP A 257 3.06 -15.15 11.01
CA ASP A 257 2.31 -15.98 10.06
C ASP A 257 2.30 -17.44 10.53
N LEU A 258 1.11 -17.99 10.75
CA LEU A 258 0.91 -19.39 11.15
C LEU A 258 0.27 -20.14 9.97
N THR A 259 1.02 -21.05 9.37
CA THR A 259 0.63 -21.79 8.17
C THR A 259 0.47 -23.28 8.46
N GLU A 260 -0.39 -23.94 7.68
CA GLU A 260 -0.48 -25.39 7.59
C GLU A 260 -0.40 -25.77 6.12
N ASP A 261 0.68 -26.44 5.73
CA ASP A 261 0.90 -26.91 4.36
C ASP A 261 1.66 -28.25 4.33
N SER A 262 2.17 -28.63 3.15
CA SER A 262 2.92 -29.88 2.99
C SER A 262 4.22 -29.97 3.78
N GLU A 263 4.77 -28.85 4.25
CA GLU A 263 6.01 -28.77 5.05
C GLU A 263 5.75 -28.91 6.56
N GLY A 264 4.49 -28.82 6.99
CA GLY A 264 4.03 -28.97 8.37
C GLY A 264 3.19 -27.79 8.83
N ILE A 265 3.14 -27.59 10.14
CA ILE A 265 2.51 -26.43 10.77
C ILE A 265 3.62 -25.52 11.28
N LEU A 266 3.77 -24.37 10.63
CA LEU A 266 4.90 -23.48 10.84
C LEU A 266 4.42 -22.10 11.28
N LEU A 267 5.05 -21.56 12.33
CA LEU A 267 4.89 -20.19 12.79
C LEU A 267 6.13 -19.39 12.42
N HIS A 268 6.00 -18.51 11.43
CA HIS A 268 7.03 -17.58 11.01
C HIS A 268 6.90 -16.26 11.77
N LEU A 269 8.04 -15.77 12.27
CA LEU A 269 8.13 -14.60 13.11
C LEU A 269 9.26 -13.69 12.65
N LEU A 270 9.02 -12.38 12.68
CA LEU A 270 10.05 -11.35 12.55
C LEU A 270 9.92 -10.39 13.72
N PHE A 271 11.05 -10.07 14.36
CA PHE A 271 11.16 -9.00 15.34
C PHE A 271 12.11 -7.94 14.82
N GLU A 272 11.65 -6.70 14.77
CA GLU A 272 12.45 -5.54 14.36
C GLU A 272 12.39 -4.44 15.42
N GLY A 273 13.52 -3.81 15.70
CA GLY A 273 13.57 -2.71 16.67
C GLY A 273 14.98 -2.42 17.16
N TYR A 274 15.09 -1.88 18.37
CA TYR A 274 16.37 -1.78 19.07
C TYR A 274 16.79 -3.16 19.57
N ARG A 275 18.11 -3.41 19.60
CA ARG A 275 18.70 -4.75 19.78
C ARG A 275 18.21 -5.46 21.04
N GLU A 276 18.20 -4.77 22.18
CA GLU A 276 17.82 -5.35 23.46
C GLU A 276 16.34 -5.75 23.51
N GLY A 277 15.49 -5.00 22.80
CA GLY A 277 14.06 -5.26 22.71
C GLY A 277 13.76 -6.48 21.86
N VAL A 278 14.44 -6.59 20.71
CA VAL A 278 14.36 -7.76 19.82
C VAL A 278 14.81 -9.02 20.56
N ASP A 279 15.99 -8.97 21.20
CA ASP A 279 16.54 -10.07 21.97
C ASP A 279 15.60 -10.55 23.09
N ALA A 280 14.99 -9.61 23.82
CA ALA A 280 14.06 -9.93 24.91
C ALA A 280 12.76 -10.55 24.39
N ALA A 281 12.19 -9.98 23.32
CA ALA A 281 10.96 -10.47 22.71
C ALA A 281 11.16 -11.87 22.11
N LEU A 282 12.27 -12.11 21.42
CA LEU A 282 12.61 -13.39 20.84
C LEU A 282 12.74 -14.47 21.92
N ARG A 283 13.56 -14.23 22.96
CA ARG A 283 13.70 -15.18 24.08
C ARG A 283 12.38 -15.53 24.75
N ARG A 284 11.53 -14.53 24.99
CA ARG A 284 10.23 -14.76 25.62
C ARG A 284 9.31 -15.56 24.69
N THR A 285 9.34 -15.28 23.40
CA THR A 285 8.57 -15.99 22.37
C THR A 285 8.96 -17.45 22.27
N MET A 286 10.26 -17.75 22.26
CA MET A 286 10.77 -19.13 22.26
C MET A 286 10.23 -19.90 23.48
N SER A 287 10.31 -19.31 24.68
CA SER A 287 9.76 -19.93 25.89
C SER A 287 8.24 -20.19 25.82
N VAL A 288 7.47 -19.34 25.14
CA VAL A 288 6.03 -19.56 24.95
C VAL A 288 5.77 -20.69 23.96
N CYS A 289 6.50 -20.70 22.85
CA CYS A 289 6.37 -21.73 21.82
C CYS A 289 6.78 -23.11 22.36
N ASP A 290 7.91 -23.20 23.08
CA ASP A 290 8.37 -24.44 23.72
C ASP A 290 7.31 -25.00 24.71
N ALA A 291 6.67 -24.12 25.48
CA ALA A 291 5.62 -24.51 26.43
C ALA A 291 4.35 -25.04 25.74
N ALA A 292 4.12 -24.63 24.49
CA ALA A 292 3.05 -25.12 23.63
C ALA A 292 3.47 -26.34 22.78
N GLY A 293 4.66 -26.89 23.00
CA GLY A 293 5.18 -28.05 22.26
C GLY A 293 5.79 -27.71 20.90
N GLY A 294 6.04 -26.43 20.63
CA GLY A 294 6.73 -25.98 19.44
C GLY A 294 8.22 -26.32 19.46
N ALA A 295 8.81 -26.54 18.29
CA ALA A 295 10.24 -26.78 18.12
C ALA A 295 10.82 -25.82 17.07
N GLY A 296 11.98 -25.23 17.34
CA GLY A 296 12.62 -24.31 16.39
C GLY A 296 13.05 -25.01 15.09
N ARG A 297 12.78 -24.37 13.94
CA ARG A 297 13.24 -24.77 12.60
C ARG A 297 14.08 -23.67 11.95
N GLY A 298 15.01 -24.09 11.09
CA GLY A 298 15.83 -23.19 10.27
C GLY A 298 17.14 -22.79 10.97
N PRO A 299 17.89 -21.84 10.38
CA PRO A 299 19.16 -21.42 10.95
C PRO A 299 18.94 -20.70 12.29
N GLY A 300 18.95 -21.52 13.34
CA GLY A 300 18.50 -21.18 14.67
C GLY A 300 18.64 -22.32 15.70
N ALA A 301 19.27 -23.43 15.32
CA ALA A 301 20.21 -24.06 16.27
C ALA A 301 21.45 -23.15 16.49
N ASP A 302 21.62 -22.12 15.64
CA ASP A 302 22.30 -20.83 15.87
C ASP A 302 21.77 -19.83 14.81
N PRO A 303 21.56 -18.53 15.14
CA PRO A 303 20.88 -17.55 14.28
C PRO A 303 21.64 -17.26 12.98
N VAL A 304 20.95 -17.32 11.82
CA VAL A 304 21.46 -16.71 10.58
C VAL A 304 21.15 -15.23 10.58
N LEU A 305 22.22 -14.44 10.73
CA LEU A 305 22.26 -13.05 10.33
C LEU A 305 22.07 -12.98 8.82
N LEU A 306 20.92 -12.48 8.37
CA LEU A 306 20.87 -11.81 7.08
C LEU A 306 21.60 -10.48 7.27
N GLU A 307 22.86 -10.41 6.84
CA GLU A 307 23.57 -9.14 6.76
C GLU A 307 22.78 -8.22 5.84
N ALA A 308 22.19 -7.16 6.42
CA ALA A 308 21.70 -6.03 5.66
C ALA A 308 22.87 -5.55 4.79
N SER A 309 22.70 -5.63 3.48
CA SER A 309 23.71 -5.20 2.53
C SER A 309 24.00 -3.72 2.77
N ALA A 310 25.27 -3.40 3.00
CA ALA A 310 25.79 -2.05 3.22
C ALA A 310 25.79 -1.19 1.95
#